data_AF-A0A2E8U6L1-F1
#
_entry.id   AF-A0A2E8U6L1-F1
#
_cell.length_a   1.000
_cell.length_b   1.000
_cell.length_c   1.000
_cell.angle_alpha   90.00
_cell.angle_beta   90.00
_cell.angle_gamma   90.00
#
_symmetry.space_group_name_H-M   'P 1'
#
loop_
_entity.id
_entity.type
_entity.pdbx_description
1 polymer ?
#
loop_
_entity_poly.entity_id
_entity_poly.type
_entity_poly.pdbx_seq_one_letter_code
_entity_poly.pdbx_strand_id
1 'polypeptide(L)' 'MEWLRGLSSGPVFSSLLTSENGIKRTMGSWMIVIGVLFYLSWSSMYNTWVGPGVYSVMVVLVSFGVGIHTLEDAA' A
#
# COMPACT_ATOMS: atom_id res chain seq x y z
N MET A 1 -2.99 -15.66 14.68
CA MET A 1 -3.40 -14.52 13.83
C MET A 1 -2.85 -13.17 14.32
N GLU A 2 -1.76 -13.17 15.10
CA GLU A 2 -1.14 -11.95 15.65
C GLU A 2 -0.56 -11.04 14.57
N TRP A 3 -0.01 -11.62 13.50
CA TRP A 3 0.55 -10.90 12.35
C TRP A 3 -0.49 -10.02 11.63
N LEU A 4 -1.72 -10.51 11.45
CA LEU A 4 -2.79 -9.75 10.79
C LEU A 4 -3.28 -8.59 11.67
N ARG A 5 -3.30 -8.78 13.00
CA ARG A 5 -3.60 -7.70 13.96
C ARG A 5 -2.54 -6.60 13.92
N GLY A 6 -1.26 -6.95 13.80
CA GLY A 6 -0.16 -5.98 13.65
C GLY A 6 -0.29 -5.11 12.39
N LEU A 7 -0.76 -5.68 11.27
CA LEU A 7 -1.06 -4.93 10.04
C LEU A 7 -2.26 -3.99 10.20
N SER A 8 -3.34 -4.46 10.83
CA SER A 8 -4.55 -3.67 11.07
C SER A 8 -4.38 -2.55 12.10
N SER A 9 -3.49 -2.73 13.08
CA SER A 9 -3.17 -1.71 14.09
C SER A 9 -2.08 -0.74 13.64
N GLY A 10 -1.51 -0.91 12.44
CA GLY A 10 -0.46 -0.06 11.92
C GLY A 10 -0.97 1.32 11.47
N PRO A 11 -0.14 2.36 11.55
CA PRO A 11 -0.50 3.73 11.15
C PRO A 11 -1.00 3.83 9.69
N VAL A 12 -0.55 2.94 8.80
CA VAL A 12 -1.02 2.86 7.41
C VAL A 12 -2.50 2.46 7.33
N PHE A 13 -2.96 1.52 8.15
CA PHE A 13 -4.37 1.07 8.13
C PHE A 13 -5.30 2.06 8.82
N SER A 14 -4.84 2.70 9.90
CA SER A 14 -5.58 3.78 10.56
C SER A 14 -5.78 4.97 9.60
N SER A 15 -4.74 5.36 8.85
CA SER A 15 -4.81 6.44 7.85
C SER A 15 -5.63 6.12 6.60
N LEU A 16 -5.99 4.85 6.35
CA LEU A 16 -6.95 4.47 5.30
C LEU A 16 -8.39 4.82 5.68
N LEU A 17 -8.73 4.75 6.97
CA LEU A 17 -10.09 4.87 7.49
C LEU A 17 -10.36 6.22 8.16
N THR A 18 -9.32 6.92 8.62
CA THR A 18 -9.45 8.28 9.18
C THR A 18 -8.57 9.28 8.41
N SER A 19 -9.17 10.38 7.97
CA SER A 19 -8.47 11.53 7.36
C SER A 19 -7.88 12.49 8.40
N GLU A 20 -7.93 12.12 9.69
CA GLU A 20 -7.50 12.94 10.82
C GLU A 20 -6.01 13.34 10.74
N ASN A 21 -5.17 12.48 10.14
CA ASN A 21 -3.74 12.78 9.90
C ASN A 21 -3.44 13.43 8.53
N GLY A 22 -4.46 13.91 7.81
CA GLY A 22 -4.29 14.65 6.56
C GLY A 22 -4.53 13.83 5.29
N ILE A 23 -5.06 14.51 4.26
CA ILE A 23 -5.46 13.93 2.96
C ILE A 23 -4.28 13.26 2.24
N LYS A 24 -3.07 13.81 2.38
CA LYS A 24 -1.86 13.30 1.72
C LYS A 24 -1.48 11.92 2.29
N ARG A 25 -1.58 11.72 3.60
CA ARG A 25 -1.35 10.43 4.29
C ARG A 25 -2.34 9.35 3.92
N THR A 26 -3.60 9.73 3.79
CA THR A 26 -4.64 8.82 3.28
C THR A 26 -4.35 8.45 1.82
N MET A 27 -3.97 9.41 0.96
CA MET A 27 -3.53 9.13 -0.42
C MET A 27 -2.33 8.18 -0.49
N GLY A 28 -1.30 8.39 0.34
CA GLY A 28 -0.14 7.51 0.42
C GLY A 28 -0.53 6.08 0.82
N SER A 29 -1.44 5.93 1.78
CA SER A 29 -1.96 4.62 2.20
C SER A 29 -2.76 3.93 1.09
N TRP A 30 -3.61 4.67 0.36
CA TRP A 30 -4.35 4.13 -0.78
C TRP A 30 -3.45 3.70 -1.93
N MET A 31 -2.34 4.40 -2.16
CA MET A 31 -1.35 4.03 -3.18
C MET A 31 -0.73 2.65 -2.90
N ILE A 32 -0.42 2.36 -1.62
CA ILE A 32 0.07 1.05 -1.18
C ILE A 32 -1.00 -0.02 -1.42
N VAL A 33 -2.24 0.24 -0.99
CA VAL A 33 -3.36 -0.70 -1.14
C VAL A 33 -3.63 -1.02 -2.61
N ILE A 34 -3.65 -0.01 -3.49
CA ILE A 34 -3.87 -0.20 -4.93
C ILE A 34 -2.74 -1.04 -5.54
N GLY A 35 -1.48 -0.79 -5.17
CA GLY A 35 -0.34 -1.59 -5.64
C GLY A 35 -0.44 -3.06 -5.28
N VAL A 36 -0.84 -3.36 -4.03
CA VAL A 36 -1.04 -4.73 -3.55
C VAL A 36 -2.25 -5.39 -4.22
N LEU A 37 -3.38 -4.69 -4.30
CA LEU A 37 -4.60 -5.20 -4.96
C LEU A 37 -4.39 -5.47 -6.45
N PHE A 38 -3.63 -4.61 -7.14
CA PHE A 38 -3.25 -4.82 -8.53
C PHE A 38 -2.49 -6.14 -8.69
N TYR A 39 -1.44 -6.37 -7.87
CA TYR A 39 -0.66 -7.61 -7.94
C TYR A 39 -1.52 -8.84 -7.68
N LEU A 40 -2.35 -8.84 -6.63
CA LEU A 40 -3.21 -9.96 -6.28
C LEU A 40 -4.25 -10.26 -7.37
N SER A 41 -4.93 -9.23 -7.88
CA SER A 41 -5.97 -9.38 -8.90
C SER A 41 -5.38 -9.88 -10.22
N TRP A 42 -4.27 -9.27 -10.66
CA TRP A 42 -3.60 -9.67 -11.89
C TRP A 42 -3.04 -11.09 -11.79
N SER A 43 -2.36 -11.39 -10.69
CA SER A 43 -1.78 -12.71 -10.46
C SER A 43 -2.84 -13.80 -10.40
N SER A 44 -3.99 -13.53 -9.78
CA SER A 44 -5.12 -14.46 -9.74
C SER A 44 -5.76 -14.67 -11.11
N MET A 45 -5.85 -13.64 -11.94
CA MET A 45 -6.54 -13.72 -13.23
C MET A 45 -5.66 -14.35 -14.33
N TYR A 46 -4.35 -14.08 -14.29
CA TYR A 46 -3.41 -14.49 -15.34
C TYR A 46 -2.38 -15.54 -14.90
N ASN A 47 -2.43 -16.01 -13.64
CA ASN A 47 -1.47 -16.96 -13.04
C ASN A 47 0.01 -16.51 -13.11
N THR A 48 0.27 -15.21 -13.24
CA THR A 48 1.62 -14.65 -13.41
C THR A 48 2.29 -14.24 -12.09
N TRP A 49 2.37 -15.15 -11.12
CA TRP A 49 2.89 -14.86 -9.76
C TRP A 49 4.33 -14.35 -9.73
N VAL A 50 5.18 -14.87 -10.63
CA VAL A 50 6.63 -14.56 -10.71
C VAL A 50 6.97 -13.66 -11.90
N GLY A 51 5.96 -13.03 -12.52
CA GLY A 51 6.18 -12.13 -13.64
C GLY A 51 6.93 -10.85 -13.20
N PRO A 52 8.10 -10.52 -13.78
CA PRO A 52 8.85 -9.33 -13.37
C PRO A 52 8.06 -8.04 -13.61
N GLY A 53 7.26 -7.98 -14.68
CA GLY A 53 6.46 -6.79 -15.03
C GLY A 53 5.38 -6.44 -13.99
N VAL A 54 4.62 -7.42 -13.51
CA VAL A 54 3.58 -7.17 -12.48
C VAL A 54 4.18 -6.79 -11.15
N TYR A 55 5.35 -7.34 -10.83
CA TYR A 55 6.14 -6.94 -9.66
C TYR A 55 6.61 -5.50 -9.75
N SER A 56 7.12 -5.07 -10.90
CA SER A 56 7.57 -3.68 -11.09
C SER A 56 6.45 -2.67 -10.84
N VAL A 57 5.25 -2.93 -11.37
CA VAL A 57 4.09 -2.05 -11.16
C VAL A 57 3.72 -1.98 -9.68
N MET A 58 3.66 -3.12 -9.00
CA MET A 58 3.40 -3.18 -7.55
C MET A 58 4.44 -2.39 -6.75
N VAL A 59 5.73 -2.61 -7.00
CA VAL A 59 6.83 -1.96 -6.25
C VAL A 59 6.79 -0.44 -6.44
N VAL A 60 6.55 0.05 -7.66
CA VAL A 60 6.45 1.50 -7.93
C VAL A 60 5.29 2.11 -7.14
N LEU A 61 4.09 1.53 -7.20
CA LEU A 61 2.93 2.05 -6.45
C LEU A 61 3.16 2.04 -4.93
N VAL A 62 3.70 0.94 -4.40
CA VAL A 62 3.98 0.82 -2.96
C VAL A 62 5.07 1.81 -2.51
N SER A 63 6.15 1.95 -3.28
CA SER A 63 7.25 2.89 -2.94
C SER A 63 6.81 4.35 -2.97
N PHE A 64 5.95 4.75 -3.91
CA PHE A 64 5.34 6.09 -3.89
C PHE A 64 4.47 6.30 -2.65
N GLY A 65 3.66 5.31 -2.27
CA GLY A 65 2.84 5.39 -1.07
C GLY A 65 3.66 5.52 0.21
N VAL A 66 4.71 4.70 0.36
CA VAL A 66 5.67 4.80 1.48
C VAL A 66 6.41 6.14 1.45
N GLY A 67 6.83 6.60 0.26
CA GLY A 67 7.52 7.88 0.10
C GLY A 67 6.69 9.07 0.59
N ILE A 68 5.37 9.07 0.34
CA ILE A 68 4.46 10.10 0.86
C ILE A 68 4.41 10.07 2.39
N HIS A 69 4.29 8.88 3.00
CA HIS A 69 4.33 8.73 4.46
C HIS A 69 5.64 9.24 5.06
N THR A 70 6.79 8.89 4.45
CA THR A 70 8.10 9.37 4.91
C THR A 70 8.24 10.89 4.82
N LEU A 71 7.69 11.51 3.77
CA LEU A 71 7.72 12.96 3.59
C LEU A 71 6.82 13.68 4.60
N GLU A 72 5.69 13.08 4.97
CA GLU A 72 4.81 13.64 6.00
C GLU A 72 5.34 13.46 7.41
N ASP A 73 5.97 12.33 7.71
CA ASP A 73 6.59 12.10 9.03
C ASP A 73 7.85 12.97 9.23
N ALA A 74 8.45 13.48 8.14
CA ALA A 74 9.62 14.37 8.18
C ALA A 74 9.28 15.88 8.20
N ALA A 75 8.00 16.24 8.02
CA ALA A 75 7.51 17.63 7.95
C ALA A 75 6.97 18.11 9.30
#